data_AF-A0A8C6H2E9-F1
#
_entry.id   AF-A0A8C6H2E9-F1
#
_cell.length_a   1.000
_cell.length_b   1.000
_cell.length_c   1.000
_cell.angle_alpha   90.00
_cell.angle_beta   90.00
_cell.angle_gamma   90.00
#
_symmetry.space_group_name_H-M   'P 1'
#
loop_
_entity.id
_entity.type
_entity.pdbx_description
1 polymer ?
#
loop_
_entity_poly.entity_id
_entity_poly.type
_entity_poly.pdbx_seq_one_letter_code
_entity_poly.pdbx_strand_id
1 'polypeptide(L)'
;MDMKRRIHLELRNQTPAAVRELVLDNCKAMDEKIEGLTDEFVNLMFLSLISVGLFSVSDLPKLPKLKKYWSSLNRKSETSS
;
A
#
# COMPACT_ATOMS: atom_id res chain seq x y z
N MET A 1 12.03 -9.14 -0.85
CA MET A 1 10.75 -9.85 -0.75
C MET A 1 9.76 -9.15 -1.66
N ASP A 2 9.05 -9.87 -2.52
CA ASP A 2 8.12 -9.25 -3.48
C ASP A 2 6.92 -8.62 -2.77
N MET A 3 6.52 -7.42 -3.23
CA MET A 3 5.40 -6.68 -2.63
C MET A 3 4.11 -7.50 -2.65
N LYS A 4 3.77 -8.09 -3.80
CA LYS A 4 2.61 -8.99 -3.95
C LYS A 4 2.62 -10.16 -2.97
N ARG A 5 3.80 -10.73 -2.71
CA ARG A 5 3.98 -11.85 -1.78
C ARG A 5 3.81 -11.39 -0.33
N ARG A 6 4.27 -10.19 0.01
CA ARG A 6 4.04 -9.57 1.32
C ARG A 6 2.55 -9.34 1.57
N ILE A 7 1.82 -8.78 0.60
CA ILE A 7 0.38 -8.57 0.70
C ILE A 7 -0.35 -9.89 0.95
N HIS A 8 -0.03 -10.94 0.19
CA HIS A 8 -0.60 -12.27 0.39
C HIS A 8 -0.35 -12.82 1.80
N LEU A 9 0.84 -12.55 2.35
CA LEU A 9 1.22 -12.96 3.70
C LEU A 9 0.60 -12.11 4.82
N GLU A 10 0.26 -10.85 4.55
CA GLU A 10 -0.50 -10.00 5.47
C GLU A 10 -1.98 -10.40 5.47
N LEU A 11 -2.52 -10.81 4.31
CA LEU A 11 -3.89 -11.26 4.19
C LEU A 11 -4.15 -12.51 5.05
N ARG A 12 -3.24 -13.50 5.10
CA ARG A 12 -3.39 -14.73 5.92
C ARG A 12 -4.83 -15.31 5.91
N ASN A 13 -5.43 -15.38 4.72
CA ASN A 13 -6.81 -15.84 4.46
C ASN A 13 -7.94 -14.85 4.81
N GLN A 14 -7.61 -13.61 5.16
CA GLN A 14 -8.57 -12.51 5.21
C GLN A 14 -8.82 -11.98 3.80
N THR A 15 -10.01 -11.41 3.61
CA THR A 15 -10.34 -10.70 2.38
C THR A 15 -9.64 -9.33 2.37
N PRO A 16 -9.24 -8.81 1.20
CA PRO A 16 -8.64 -7.48 1.08
C PRO A 16 -9.50 -6.38 1.71
N ALA A 17 -10.82 -6.52 1.60
CA ALA A 17 -11.79 -5.62 2.21
C ALA A 17 -11.83 -5.70 3.74
N ALA A 18 -11.36 -6.78 4.38
CA ALA A 18 -11.27 -6.88 5.85
C ALA A 18 -9.99 -6.27 6.40
N VAL A 19 -8.95 -6.12 5.57
CA VAL A 19 -7.65 -5.58 5.97
C VAL A 19 -7.75 -4.07 6.18
N ARG A 20 -7.35 -3.63 7.38
CA ARG A 20 -7.34 -2.21 7.77
C ARG A 20 -5.94 -1.61 7.77
N GLU A 21 -4.92 -2.43 7.95
CA GLU A 21 -3.54 -1.99 8.09
C GLU A 21 -2.67 -2.91 7.24
N LEU A 22 -1.80 -2.32 6.42
CA LEU A 22 -0.96 -3.07 5.50
C LEU A 22 0.48 -2.55 5.58
N VAL A 23 1.40 -3.43 5.97
CA VAL A 23 2.81 -3.09 6.16
C VAL A 23 3.67 -3.78 5.10
N LEU A 24 4.14 -2.97 4.15
CA LEU A 24 4.89 -3.38 2.97
C LEU A 24 6.34 -2.85 3.01
N ASP A 25 6.90 -2.74 4.20
CA ASP A 25 8.28 -2.27 4.37
C ASP A 25 9.28 -3.26 3.78
N ASN A 26 10.39 -2.76 3.24
CA ASN A 26 11.47 -3.56 2.64
C ASN A 26 10.98 -4.51 1.51
N CYS A 27 9.87 -4.15 0.87
CA CYS A 27 9.33 -4.87 -0.29
C CYS A 27 9.99 -4.39 -1.57
N LYS A 28 10.16 -5.27 -2.56
CA LYS A 28 10.64 -4.89 -3.88
C LYS A 28 9.43 -4.68 -4.80
N ALA A 29 9.27 -3.46 -5.29
CA ALA A 29 8.33 -3.16 -6.37
C ALA A 29 8.87 -3.73 -7.69
N MET A 30 8.01 -4.38 -8.49
CA MET A 30 8.34 -4.76 -9.86
C MET A 30 8.03 -3.58 -10.79
N ASP A 31 8.95 -3.27 -11.70
CA ASP A 31 8.85 -2.14 -12.62
C ASP A 31 8.55 -0.79 -11.95
N GLU A 32 9.02 -0.62 -10.70
CA GLU A 32 8.81 0.60 -9.91
C GLU A 32 7.32 0.91 -9.64
N LYS A 33 6.45 -0.09 -9.80
CA LYS A 33 4.99 -0.02 -9.61
C LYS A 33 4.50 -0.86 -8.45
N ILE A 34 3.32 -0.48 -7.94
CA ILE A 34 2.65 -1.20 -6.86
C ILE A 34 1.91 -2.39 -7.44
N GLU A 35 2.35 -3.60 -7.10
CA GLU A 35 1.67 -4.85 -7.49
C GLU A 35 0.98 -5.52 -6.30
N GLY A 36 -0.28 -5.90 -6.50
CA GLY A 36 -1.10 -6.62 -5.53
C GLY A 36 -1.93 -5.74 -4.60
N LEU A 37 -1.77 -4.41 -4.66
CA LEU A 37 -2.66 -3.46 -4.00
C LEU A 37 -3.72 -3.01 -5.02
N THR A 38 -4.98 -3.33 -4.74
CA THR A 38 -6.13 -2.97 -5.59
C THR A 38 -7.12 -2.10 -4.81
N ASP A 39 -8.15 -1.58 -5.47
CA ASP A 39 -9.23 -0.84 -4.81
C ASP A 39 -10.13 -1.73 -3.92
N GLU A 40 -9.89 -3.06 -3.91
CA GLU A 40 -10.56 -4.00 -3.01
C GLU A 40 -10.26 -3.75 -1.53
N PHE A 41 -9.15 -3.06 -1.24
CA PHE A 41 -8.73 -2.64 0.10
C PHE A 41 -9.57 -1.45 0.62
N VAL A 42 -10.89 -1.52 0.46
CA VAL A 42 -11.85 -0.44 0.77
C VAL A 42 -11.85 -0.01 2.24
N ASN A 43 -11.41 -0.89 3.15
CA ASN A 43 -11.29 -0.60 4.59
C ASN A 43 -9.88 -0.29 5.06
N LEU A 44 -8.92 -0.17 4.14
CA LEU A 44 -7.55 0.13 4.50
C LEU A 44 -7.44 1.55 5.02
N MET A 45 -7.04 1.68 6.28
CA MET A 45 -6.86 2.94 7.00
C MET A 45 -5.39 3.32 7.12
N PHE A 46 -4.51 2.32 7.19
CA PHE A 46 -3.06 2.49 7.35
C PHE A 46 -2.29 1.71 6.28
N LEU A 47 -1.36 2.39 5.62
CA LEU A 47 -0.44 1.78 4.66
C LEU A 47 1.00 2.22 4.98
N SER A 48 1.94 1.27 4.96
CA SER A 48 3.38 1.56 5.11
C SER A 48 4.16 0.99 3.93
N LEU A 49 4.88 1.87 3.23
CA LEU A 49 5.72 1.59 2.06
C LEU A 49 7.11 2.23 2.29
N ILE A 50 7.83 1.74 3.30
CA ILE A 50 9.18 2.22 3.62
C ILE A 50 10.22 1.37 2.89
N SER A 51 11.20 2.04 2.26
CA SER A 51 12.32 1.40 1.57
C SER A 51 11.89 0.40 0.49
N VAL A 52 10.85 0.75 -0.29
CA VAL A 52 10.27 -0.15 -1.28
C VAL A 52 10.82 -0.01 -2.71
N GLY A 53 11.68 0.99 -2.94
CA GLY A 53 12.23 1.28 -4.27
C GLY A 53 11.18 1.63 -5.32
N LEU A 54 10.00 2.11 -4.91
CA LEU A 54 9.01 2.69 -5.82
C LEU A 54 9.54 4.03 -6.36
N PHE A 55 9.26 4.37 -7.61
CA PHE A 55 9.55 5.72 -8.12
C PHE A 55 8.35 6.65 -7.94
N SER A 56 7.13 6.10 -7.95
CA SER A 56 5.90 6.87 -7.82
C SER A 56 4.82 6.14 -7.03
N VAL A 57 4.01 6.93 -6.33
CA VAL A 57 2.78 6.49 -5.65
C VAL A 57 1.53 6.76 -6.50
N SER A 58 1.69 7.16 -7.77
CA SER A 58 0.56 7.41 -8.67
C SER A 58 -0.20 6.13 -9.07
N ASP A 59 0.45 4.97 -9.01
CA ASP A 59 -0.16 3.65 -9.25
C ASP A 59 -0.98 3.14 -8.05
N LEU A 60 -1.15 3.94 -6.99
CA LEU A 60 -1.96 3.53 -5.85
C LEU A 60 -3.45 3.54 -6.23
N PRO A 61 -4.20 2.46 -5.92
CA PRO A 61 -5.64 2.43 -6.14
C PRO A 61 -6.35 3.47 -5.27
N LYS A 62 -7.59 3.81 -5.62
CA LYS A 62 -8.43 4.69 -4.79
C LYS A 62 -8.80 3.96 -3.50
N LEU A 63 -8.21 4.41 -2.39
CA LEU A 63 -8.50 3.89 -1.06
C LEU A 63 -9.28 4.96 -0.27
N PRO A 64 -10.62 4.93 -0.29
CA PRO A 64 -11.45 6.00 0.28
C PRO A 64 -11.34 6.14 1.80
N LYS A 65 -10.90 5.07 2.50
CA LYS A 65 -10.75 5.06 3.96
C LYS A 65 -9.31 5.25 4.44
N LEU A 66 -8.36 5.42 3.52
CA LEU A 66 -6.94 5.56 3.85
C LEU A 66 -6.72 6.91 4.54
N LYS A 67 -6.46 6.89 5.84
CA LYS A 67 -6.23 8.09 6.65
C LYS A 67 -4.76 8.41 6.80
N LYS A 68 -3.91 7.38 6.77
CA LYS A 68 -2.48 7.53 7.04
C LYS A 68 -1.69 6.60 6.14
N TYR A 69 -0.68 7.16 5.52
CA TYR A 69 0.23 6.42 4.66
C TYR A 69 1.66 6.91 4.89
N TRP A 70 2.60 5.97 5.00
CA TRP A 70 4.04 6.24 5.06
C TRP A 70 4.70 5.78 3.77
N SER A 71 5.38 6.71 3.09
CA SER A 71 6.20 6.41 1.92
C SER A 71 7.59 6.96 2.10
N SER A 72 8.60 6.22 1.65
CA SER A 72 9.98 6.73 1.62
C SER A 72 10.18 7.90 0.65
N LEU A 73 9.30 8.09 -0.34
CA LEU A 73 9.38 9.22 -1.30
C LEU A 73 8.42 10.36 -1.01
N ASN A 74 7.32 10.10 -0.31
CA ASN A 74 6.23 11.07 -0.22
C ASN A 74 6.05 11.55 1.22
N ARG A 75 6.71 12.66 1.55
CA ARG A 75 6.47 13.44 2.77
C ARG A 75 5.14 14.19 2.59
N LYS A 76 4.02 13.49 2.84
CA LYS A 76 2.63 13.97 2.98
C LYS A 76 2.23 15.19 2.14
N SER A 77 1.46 14.97 1.07
CA SER A 77 0.50 15.96 0.59
C SER A 77 -0.88 15.62 1.16
N GLU A 78 -1.14 16.12 2.36
CA GLU A 78 -2.50 16.35 2.84
C GLU A 78 -3.04 17.56 2.08
N THR A 79 -4.02 17.37 1.21
CA THR A 79 -4.88 18.47 0.75
C THR A 79 -6.26 17.93 0.44
N SER A 80 -7.12 18.05 1.45
CA SER A 80 -8.57 18.10 1.28
C SER A 80 -8.95 19.17 0.26
N SER A 81 -9.84 18.85 -0.66
CA SER A 81 -10.82 19.77 -1.27
C SER A 81 -11.94 18.95 -1.91
#